data_AF-A0A9D2GIW5-F1
#
_entry.id   AF-A0A9D2GIW5-F1
#
_cell.length_a   1.000
_cell.length_b   1.000
_cell.length_c   1.000
_cell.angle_alpha   90.00
_cell.angle_beta   90.00
_cell.angle_gamma   90.00
#
_symmetry.space_group_name_H-M   'P 1'
#
loop_
_entity.id
_entity.type
_entity.pdbx_description
1 polymer ?
#
loop_
_entity_poly.entity_id
_entity_poly.type
_entity_poly.pdbx_seq_one_letter_code
_entity_poly.pdbx_strand_id
1 'polypeptide(L)'
;MGKNRKRRIQLGCVLGGFLLYGAAVAAGLGGSRVEALRRGPHGEGTTVYQVAVDGLLERETEIGIPVSERMYSQKEAEELFEQIWSELPAQILGENPSLSEVRTDLNLVSYLDEYGVRVEWRTDGRFIDSFGKVYGEEAAPEGEEVWLEAQLSDGTHQAVYELSLRVLPPLRTEEEQTIDSFLEEIRRADAAQKGEEVSLPESFGGKTLTYREPDGEPLWAFPFFGILAALLCETEEKEQKKRARERREKELLRDYPEVVSKLAVFLGAGLTVRGAWERVVKSYEQGLREGGKSRYAYEEMKTALEQMEKKIPEGKAYQEFGRSCGLQPYLKLAGLLEQNRREGTKNLRGMMGLEMASAFEERKNLARKQGEEAGTRLLIPLFLMLGVVMVMVMAPALLSF
;
A
#
# COMPACT_ATOMS: atom_id res chain seq x y z
N MET A 1 73.03 36.92 -14.57
CA MET A 1 73.73 35.66 -14.18
C MET A 1 72.83 34.55 -13.58
N GLY A 2 71.49 34.66 -13.55
CA GLY A 2 70.62 33.68 -12.85
C GLY A 2 70.13 32.44 -13.64
N LYS A 3 70.03 32.53 -14.98
CA LYS A 3 69.39 31.48 -15.81
C LYS A 3 70.25 30.21 -15.97
N ASN A 4 71.58 30.37 -16.04
CA ASN A 4 72.53 29.24 -16.13
C ASN A 4 72.66 28.45 -14.83
N ARG A 5 72.38 29.06 -13.67
CA ARG A 5 72.45 28.38 -12.37
C ARG A 5 71.29 27.41 -12.18
N LYS A 6 70.06 27.79 -12.56
CA LYS A 6 68.89 26.88 -12.51
C LYS A 6 69.02 25.69 -13.46
N ARG A 7 69.51 25.89 -14.69
CA ARG A 7 69.73 24.79 -15.65
C ARG A 7 70.75 23.77 -15.17
N ARG A 8 71.84 24.22 -14.51
CA ARG A 8 72.85 23.31 -13.92
C ARG A 8 72.31 22.50 -12.75
N ILE A 9 71.45 23.10 -11.91
CA ILE A 9 70.80 22.38 -10.79
C ILE A 9 69.81 21.34 -11.33
N GLN A 10 68.98 21.70 -12.33
CA GLN A 10 68.04 20.75 -12.94
C GLN A 10 68.76 19.58 -13.63
N LEU A 11 69.84 19.84 -14.37
CA LEU A 11 70.64 18.79 -14.99
C LEU A 11 71.32 17.91 -13.93
N GLY A 12 71.79 18.51 -12.83
CA GLY A 12 72.35 17.80 -11.68
C GLY A 12 71.34 16.90 -10.98
N CYS A 13 70.08 17.33 -10.85
CA CYS A 13 69.01 16.49 -10.29
C CYS A 13 68.63 15.33 -11.21
N VAL A 14 68.57 15.55 -12.53
CA VAL A 14 68.28 14.48 -13.50
C VAL A 14 69.43 13.47 -13.54
N LEU A 15 70.68 13.94 -13.61
CA LEU A 15 71.86 13.06 -13.55
C LEU A 15 71.97 12.35 -12.20
N GLY A 16 71.65 13.02 -11.10
CA GLY A 16 71.56 12.43 -9.77
C GLY A 16 70.48 11.36 -9.67
N GLY A 17 69.33 11.57 -10.31
CA GLY A 17 68.26 10.58 -10.44
C GLY A 17 68.67 9.36 -11.25
N PHE A 18 69.35 9.55 -12.39
CA PHE A 18 69.90 8.45 -13.18
C PHE A 18 71.03 7.72 -12.47
N LEU A 19 71.87 8.43 -11.70
CA LEU A 19 72.91 7.84 -10.85
C LEU A 19 72.30 7.04 -9.70
N LEU A 20 71.24 7.55 -9.05
CA LEU A 20 70.52 6.83 -8.00
C LEU A 20 69.77 5.61 -8.55
N TYR A 21 69.15 5.73 -9.72
CA TYR A 21 68.50 4.60 -10.40
C TYR A 21 69.54 3.55 -10.82
N GLY A 22 70.65 3.98 -11.43
CA GLY A 22 71.75 3.09 -11.80
C GLY A 22 72.39 2.43 -10.59
N ALA A 23 72.56 3.16 -9.48
CA ALA A 23 73.05 2.61 -8.21
C ALA A 23 72.04 1.64 -7.58
N ALA A 24 70.73 1.91 -7.67
CA ALA A 24 69.69 1.03 -7.16
C ALA A 24 69.60 -0.28 -7.96
N VAL A 25 69.71 -0.19 -9.29
CA VAL A 25 69.79 -1.36 -10.18
C VAL A 25 71.09 -2.15 -9.95
N ALA A 26 72.24 -1.47 -9.80
CA ALA A 26 73.52 -2.11 -9.51
C ALA A 26 73.58 -2.74 -8.10
N ALA A 27 72.85 -2.18 -7.14
CA ALA A 27 72.66 -2.74 -5.80
C ALA A 27 71.63 -3.87 -5.76
N GLY A 28 71.02 -4.24 -6.89
CA GLY A 28 70.05 -5.33 -6.97
C GLY A 28 68.72 -5.03 -6.26
N LEU A 29 68.39 -3.75 -6.02
CA LEU A 29 67.16 -3.34 -5.33
C LEU A 29 65.88 -3.54 -6.18
N GLY A 30 65.98 -4.21 -7.34
CA GLY A 30 64.90 -4.44 -8.30
C GLY A 30 64.09 -5.73 -8.09
N GLY A 31 64.41 -6.54 -7.08
CA GLY A 31 63.63 -7.74 -6.76
C GLY A 31 64.34 -8.54 -5.68
N SER A 32 63.75 -8.62 -4.49
CA SER A 32 64.26 -9.51 -3.46
C SER A 32 63.97 -10.95 -3.87
N ARG A 33 64.99 -11.81 -3.86
CA ARG A 33 64.82 -13.26 -4.05
C ARG A 33 63.81 -13.77 -3.02
N VAL A 34 62.65 -14.25 -3.48
CA VAL A 34 61.62 -14.83 -2.62
C VAL A 34 61.87 -16.33 -2.55
N GLU A 35 62.43 -16.79 -1.42
CA GLU A 35 62.72 -18.22 -1.21
C GLU A 35 61.53 -18.99 -0.65
N ALA A 36 60.54 -18.29 -0.08
CA ALA A 36 59.31 -18.88 0.45
C ALA A 36 58.14 -17.90 0.37
N LEU A 37 56.95 -18.43 0.03
CA LEU A 37 55.69 -17.70 0.05
C LEU A 37 54.96 -18.02 1.36
N ARG A 38 54.42 -17.00 2.04
CA ARG A 38 53.63 -17.21 3.26
C ARG A 38 52.26 -17.75 2.87
N ARG A 39 51.80 -18.80 3.57
CA ARG A 39 50.43 -19.28 3.44
C ARG A 39 49.47 -18.29 4.10
N GLY A 40 48.24 -18.21 3.61
CA GLY A 40 47.16 -17.49 4.29
C GLY A 40 46.81 -18.15 5.64
N PRO A 41 46.20 -17.40 6.59
CA PRO A 41 45.63 -17.95 7.82
C PRO A 41 44.54 -18.98 7.53
N HIS A 42 44.14 -19.71 8.57
CA HIS A 42 43.16 -20.79 8.50
C HIS A 42 41.78 -20.27 8.05
N GLY A 43 41.16 -20.91 7.05
CA GLY A 43 39.82 -20.58 6.55
C GLY A 43 39.76 -19.60 5.37
N GLU A 44 40.89 -19.01 4.94
CA GLU A 44 40.94 -18.07 3.80
C GLU A 44 41.09 -18.74 2.42
N GLY A 45 41.35 -20.05 2.37
CA GLY A 45 41.45 -20.80 1.13
C GLY A 45 42.76 -20.60 0.36
N THR A 46 42.73 -20.68 -0.97
CA THR A 46 43.94 -20.63 -1.80
C THR A 46 44.28 -19.20 -2.24
N THR A 47 45.48 -18.74 -1.88
CA THR A 47 46.00 -17.43 -2.31
C THR A 47 46.91 -17.60 -3.53
N VAL A 48 46.76 -16.76 -4.55
CA VAL A 48 47.61 -16.78 -5.75
C VAL A 48 48.66 -15.68 -5.70
N TYR A 49 49.93 -16.04 -5.65
CA TYR A 49 51.06 -15.11 -5.66
C TYR A 49 51.63 -14.98 -7.07
N GLN A 50 51.79 -13.76 -7.56
CA GLN A 50 52.49 -13.51 -8.83
C GLN A 50 53.99 -13.45 -8.57
N VAL A 51 54.74 -14.38 -9.17
CA VAL A 51 56.20 -14.49 -8.99
C VAL A 51 56.87 -14.59 -10.35
N ALA A 52 57.91 -13.78 -10.58
CA ALA A 52 58.78 -13.90 -11.74
C ALA A 52 59.74 -15.09 -11.55
N VAL A 53 59.69 -16.05 -12.46
CA VAL A 53 60.48 -17.29 -12.40
C VAL A 53 61.45 -17.31 -13.58
N ASP A 54 62.74 -17.29 -13.27
CA ASP A 54 63.84 -17.44 -14.23
C ASP A 54 64.35 -18.90 -14.27
N GLY A 55 64.75 -19.38 -15.46
CA GLY A 55 65.24 -20.75 -15.68
C GLY A 55 64.17 -21.84 -15.91
N LEU A 56 62.88 -21.52 -15.77
CA LEU A 56 61.79 -22.42 -16.18
C LEU A 56 61.56 -22.42 -17.70
N LEU A 57 61.79 -21.28 -18.35
CA LEU A 57 61.76 -21.08 -19.80
C LEU A 57 63.01 -20.28 -20.23
N GLU A 58 63.25 -20.17 -21.54
CA GLU A 58 64.38 -19.39 -22.09
C GLU A 58 64.34 -17.88 -21.72
N ARG A 59 63.18 -17.39 -21.26
CA ARG A 59 63.00 -16.04 -20.76
C ARG A 59 62.29 -16.07 -19.41
N GLU A 60 62.66 -15.14 -18.53
CA GLU A 60 61.97 -14.89 -17.27
C GLU A 60 60.47 -14.68 -17.53
N THR A 61 59.64 -15.39 -16.78
CA THR A 61 58.18 -15.40 -16.97
C THR A 61 57.48 -15.24 -15.64
N GLU A 62 56.50 -14.34 -15.56
CA GLU A 62 55.63 -14.19 -14.39
C GLU A 62 54.56 -15.28 -14.37
N ILE A 63 54.45 -15.97 -13.24
CA ILE A 63 53.51 -17.07 -13.03
C ILE A 63 52.75 -16.84 -11.72
N GLY A 64 51.44 -17.09 -11.76
CA GLY A 64 50.60 -17.15 -10.57
C GLY A 64 50.78 -18.50 -9.87
N ILE A 65 51.47 -18.52 -8.74
CA ILE A 65 51.67 -19.71 -7.91
C ILE A 65 50.51 -19.79 -6.90
N PRO A 66 49.61 -20.80 -7.00
CA PRO A 66 48.58 -21.01 -5.99
C PRO A 66 49.20 -21.63 -4.74
N VAL A 67 49.00 -20.98 -3.60
CA VAL A 67 49.45 -21.43 -2.29
C VAL A 67 48.22 -21.62 -1.40
N SER A 68 47.96 -22.86 -1.01
CA SER A 68 46.87 -23.18 -0.08
C SER A 68 47.14 -22.59 1.32
N GLU A 69 46.06 -22.32 2.06
CA GLU A 69 46.10 -21.92 3.47
C GLU A 69 46.95 -22.83 4.35
N ARG A 70 47.30 -22.34 5.54
CA ARG A 70 47.94 -23.17 6.56
C ARG A 70 46.94 -24.23 7.04
N MET A 71 47.36 -25.49 7.03
CA MET A 71 46.64 -26.59 7.70
C MET A 71 47.34 -26.89 9.01
N TYR A 72 46.56 -27.28 10.02
CA TYR A 72 47.13 -27.78 11.26
C TYR A 72 47.81 -29.13 11.01
N SER A 73 48.92 -29.38 11.68
CA SER A 73 49.40 -30.75 11.81
C SER A 73 48.49 -31.54 12.74
N GLN A 74 48.48 -32.86 12.63
CA GLN A 74 47.64 -33.71 13.51
C GLN A 74 47.80 -33.37 14.99
N LYS A 75 49.05 -33.18 15.46
CA LYS A 75 49.33 -32.86 16.86
C LYS A 75 48.86 -31.45 17.25
N GLU A 76 49.02 -30.47 16.37
CA GLU A 76 48.51 -29.11 16.61
C GLU A 76 46.97 -29.09 16.62
N ALA A 77 46.32 -29.89 15.76
CA ALA A 77 44.85 -30.00 15.71
C ALA A 77 44.29 -30.66 16.97
N GLU A 78 44.93 -31.72 17.47
CA GLU A 78 44.57 -32.39 18.72
C GLU A 78 44.68 -31.40 19.92
N GLU A 79 45.81 -30.70 20.05
CA GLU A 79 46.01 -29.69 21.11
C GLU A 79 45.00 -28.53 21.00
N LEU A 80 44.69 -28.09 19.77
CA LEU A 80 43.72 -27.03 19.51
C LEU A 80 42.29 -27.47 19.87
N PHE A 81 41.87 -28.67 19.48
CA PHE A 81 40.53 -29.16 19.77
C PHE A 81 40.33 -29.36 21.28
N GLU A 82 41.35 -29.83 22.00
CA GLU A 82 41.31 -29.88 23.47
C GLU A 82 41.19 -28.49 24.10
N GLN A 83 41.93 -27.50 23.58
CA GLN A 83 41.82 -26.12 24.04
C GLN A 83 40.40 -25.57 23.80
N ILE A 84 39.89 -25.70 22.57
CA ILE A 84 38.52 -25.26 22.22
C ILE A 84 37.51 -25.94 23.13
N TRP A 85 37.62 -27.26 23.33
CA TRP A 85 36.70 -28.01 24.19
C TRP A 85 36.72 -27.54 25.65
N SER A 86 37.85 -27.06 26.15
CA SER A 86 37.93 -26.52 27.52
C SER A 86 37.18 -25.19 27.71
N GLU A 87 37.00 -24.42 26.63
CA GLU A 87 36.37 -23.09 26.66
C GLU A 87 34.93 -23.11 26.12
N LEU A 88 34.63 -24.02 25.19
CA LEU A 88 33.35 -24.13 24.48
C LEU A 88 32.13 -24.24 25.42
N PRO A 89 32.14 -25.05 26.50
CA PRO A 89 31.03 -25.14 27.45
C PRO A 89 30.62 -23.80 28.08
N ALA A 90 31.57 -22.87 28.27
CA ALA A 90 31.28 -21.56 28.83
C ALA A 90 30.72 -20.58 27.77
N GLN A 91 31.09 -20.74 26.50
CA GLN A 91 30.67 -19.85 25.42
C GLN A 91 29.24 -20.11 24.94
N ILE A 92 28.74 -21.35 25.10
CA ILE A 92 27.41 -21.74 24.62
C ILE A 92 26.26 -21.45 25.60
N LEU A 93 26.56 -21.01 26.83
CA LEU A 93 25.58 -20.84 27.91
C LEU A 93 24.45 -19.86 27.59
N GLY A 94 24.68 -18.86 26.74
CA GLY A 94 23.70 -17.81 26.48
C GLY A 94 23.36 -17.03 27.76
N GLU A 95 22.08 -16.99 28.13
CA GLU A 95 21.60 -16.36 29.37
C GLU A 95 21.56 -17.32 30.58
N ASN A 96 21.90 -18.59 30.38
CA ASN A 96 21.83 -19.60 31.41
C ASN A 96 23.00 -19.48 32.41
N PRO A 97 22.76 -19.69 33.71
CA PRO A 97 23.81 -19.59 34.73
C PRO A 97 24.84 -20.72 34.64
N SER A 98 24.44 -21.92 34.19
CA SER A 98 25.33 -23.07 33.99
C SER A 98 24.70 -24.12 33.08
N LEU A 99 25.50 -25.07 32.57
CA LEU A 99 24.98 -26.22 31.79
C LEU A 99 24.17 -27.19 32.65
N SER A 100 24.30 -27.12 33.97
CA SER A 100 23.46 -27.87 34.92
C SER A 100 22.10 -27.18 35.17
N GLU A 101 21.90 -25.97 34.64
CA GLU A 101 20.65 -25.23 34.76
C GLU A 101 20.33 -24.48 33.46
N VAL A 102 19.89 -25.21 32.43
CA VAL A 102 19.50 -24.65 31.14
C VAL A 102 17.99 -24.47 31.09
N ARG A 103 17.52 -23.23 30.94
CA ARG A 103 16.10 -22.86 30.83
C ARG A 103 15.78 -22.02 29.59
N THR A 104 16.80 -21.42 29.01
CA THR A 104 16.72 -20.50 27.88
C THR A 104 17.64 -20.98 26.76
N ASP A 105 17.45 -20.45 25.56
CA ASP A 105 18.18 -20.85 24.35
C ASP A 105 19.71 -20.82 24.55
N LEU A 106 20.39 -21.86 24.04
CA LEU A 106 21.84 -21.98 23.99
C LEU A 106 22.41 -21.28 22.76
N ASN A 107 23.62 -20.75 22.87
CA ASN A 107 24.32 -20.13 21.76
C ASN A 107 25.21 -21.15 21.03
N LEU A 108 24.62 -22.00 20.20
CA LEU A 108 25.35 -23.01 19.44
C LEU A 108 26.01 -22.42 18.18
N VAL A 109 27.27 -22.00 18.32
CA VAL A 109 28.07 -21.47 17.19
C VAL A 109 28.41 -22.55 16.18
N SER A 110 28.36 -22.23 14.89
CA SER A 110 28.68 -23.17 13.80
C SER A 110 30.11 -23.01 13.26
N TYR A 111 30.79 -21.91 13.58
CA TYR A 111 32.15 -21.61 13.13
C TYR A 111 32.89 -20.74 14.14
N LEU A 112 34.15 -21.08 14.41
CA LEU A 112 35.06 -20.37 15.29
C LEU A 112 36.14 -19.67 14.45
N ASP A 113 35.88 -18.41 14.07
CA ASP A 113 36.72 -17.64 13.14
C ASP A 113 38.19 -17.53 13.60
N GLU A 114 38.43 -17.40 14.90
CA GLU A 114 39.78 -17.26 15.47
C GLU A 114 40.66 -18.51 15.22
N TYR A 115 40.02 -19.67 15.14
CA TYR A 115 40.69 -20.97 14.99
C TYR A 115 40.47 -21.59 13.61
N GLY A 116 39.60 -21.01 12.78
CA GLY A 116 39.21 -21.58 11.49
C GLY A 116 38.47 -22.93 11.60
N VAL A 117 37.84 -23.21 12.75
CA VAL A 117 37.22 -24.51 13.07
C VAL A 117 35.70 -24.45 12.89
N ARG A 118 35.15 -25.42 12.17
CA ARG A 118 33.70 -25.64 12.08
C ARG A 118 33.21 -26.49 13.24
N VAL A 119 32.05 -26.12 13.80
CA VAL A 119 31.38 -26.88 14.85
C VAL A 119 30.03 -27.35 14.31
N GLU A 120 29.79 -28.65 14.34
CA GLU A 120 28.50 -29.25 13.99
C GLU A 120 27.88 -29.86 15.25
N TRP A 121 26.63 -29.50 15.53
CA TRP A 121 25.93 -29.90 16.74
C TRP A 121 24.93 -31.01 16.45
N ARG A 122 24.96 -32.07 17.26
CA ARG A 122 23.94 -33.12 17.27
C ARG A 122 23.31 -33.23 18.65
N THR A 123 22.03 -33.56 18.64
CA THR A 123 21.14 -33.61 19.79
C THR A 123 20.19 -34.79 19.63
N ASP A 124 19.65 -35.28 20.73
CA ASP A 124 18.55 -36.24 20.71
C ASP A 124 17.21 -35.63 20.24
N GLY A 125 17.14 -34.30 20.15
CA GLY A 125 15.97 -33.55 19.67
C GLY A 125 14.80 -33.51 20.63
N ARG A 126 14.97 -33.96 21.89
CA ARG A 126 13.88 -34.00 22.88
C ARG A 126 13.54 -32.62 23.43
N PHE A 127 14.56 -31.91 23.90
CA PHE A 127 14.40 -30.58 24.51
C PHE A 127 15.24 -29.51 23.85
N ILE A 128 16.22 -29.88 23.02
CA ILE A 128 17.14 -28.93 22.38
C ILE A 128 17.28 -29.31 20.92
N ASP A 129 17.17 -28.34 20.01
CA ASP A 129 17.43 -28.54 18.60
C ASP A 129 18.88 -28.20 18.20
N SER A 130 19.27 -28.52 16.96
CA SER A 130 20.62 -28.28 16.45
C SER A 130 20.99 -26.79 16.32
N PHE A 131 20.02 -25.88 16.50
CA PHE A 131 20.24 -24.44 16.46
C PHE A 131 20.36 -23.85 17.88
N GLY A 132 20.18 -24.65 18.92
CA GLY A 132 20.30 -24.23 20.30
C GLY A 132 19.00 -23.78 20.94
N LYS A 133 17.85 -23.95 20.28
CA LYS A 133 16.57 -23.57 20.87
C LYS A 133 16.13 -24.61 21.90
N VAL A 134 15.70 -24.13 23.06
CA VAL A 134 15.32 -24.97 24.22
C VAL A 134 13.79 -25.03 24.35
N TYR A 135 13.25 -26.24 24.41
CA TYR A 135 11.83 -26.56 24.56
C TYR A 135 11.59 -27.17 25.95
N GLY A 136 11.86 -26.41 27.01
CA GLY A 136 11.84 -26.89 28.40
C GLY A 136 10.44 -27.05 29.02
N GLU A 137 9.36 -26.74 28.31
CA GLU A 137 8.00 -26.69 28.89
C GLU A 137 7.50 -28.03 29.43
N GLU A 138 7.92 -29.13 28.81
CA GLU A 138 7.55 -30.50 29.20
C GLU A 138 8.58 -31.16 30.14
N ALA A 139 9.69 -30.50 30.46
CA ALA A 139 10.74 -31.06 31.30
C ALA A 139 10.29 -31.21 32.76
N ALA A 140 10.75 -32.27 33.43
CA ALA A 140 10.49 -32.49 34.84
C ALA A 140 10.99 -31.33 35.75
N PRO A 141 10.35 -31.04 36.90
CA PRO A 141 10.77 -29.96 37.81
C PRO A 141 12.21 -30.10 38.34
N GLU A 142 12.70 -31.33 38.44
CA GLU A 142 14.06 -31.68 38.90
C GLU A 142 15.11 -31.51 37.78
N GLY A 143 14.65 -31.27 36.55
CA GLY A 143 15.42 -31.17 35.32
C GLY A 143 15.66 -32.52 34.65
N GLU A 144 15.78 -32.52 33.33
CA GLU A 144 16.11 -33.70 32.53
C GLU A 144 17.52 -33.60 31.94
N GLU A 145 18.25 -34.70 31.98
CA GLU A 145 19.59 -34.79 31.38
C GLU A 145 19.48 -35.01 29.87
N VAL A 146 20.18 -34.15 29.14
CA VAL A 146 20.27 -34.12 27.68
C VAL A 146 21.75 -34.11 27.32
N TRP A 147 22.09 -34.80 26.23
CA TRP A 147 23.44 -34.79 25.69
C TRP A 147 23.47 -33.98 24.39
N LEU A 148 24.56 -33.25 24.18
CA LEU A 148 24.89 -32.58 22.93
C LEU A 148 26.24 -33.10 22.45
N GLU A 149 26.33 -33.46 21.18
CA GLU A 149 27.57 -33.85 20.53
C GLU A 149 28.06 -32.67 19.68
N ALA A 150 29.27 -32.19 19.99
CA ALA A 150 29.98 -31.16 19.24
C ALA A 150 31.06 -31.81 18.38
N GLN A 151 30.89 -31.76 17.07
CA GLN A 151 31.88 -32.22 16.11
C GLN A 151 32.71 -31.03 15.62
N LEU A 152 33.97 -30.97 16.06
CA LEU A 152 34.96 -29.97 15.62
C LEU A 152 35.68 -30.46 14.37
N SER A 153 35.86 -29.57 13.39
CA SER A 153 36.53 -29.88 12.13
C SER A 153 37.30 -28.68 11.59
N ASP A 154 38.58 -28.87 11.27
CA ASP A 154 39.40 -27.90 10.52
C ASP A 154 39.38 -28.17 9.00
N GLY A 155 38.54 -29.12 8.56
CA GLY A 155 38.44 -29.61 7.18
C GLY A 155 39.25 -30.87 6.88
N THR A 156 40.31 -31.16 7.64
CA THR A 156 41.18 -32.34 7.46
C THR A 156 41.08 -33.31 8.64
N HIS A 157 41.10 -32.76 9.85
CA HIS A 157 41.01 -33.46 11.12
C HIS A 157 39.64 -33.20 11.76
N GLN A 158 39.14 -34.20 12.48
CA GLN A 158 37.86 -34.13 13.17
C GLN A 158 37.97 -34.70 14.57
N ALA A 159 37.30 -34.06 15.51
CA ALA A 159 37.13 -34.55 16.88
C ALA A 159 35.67 -34.39 17.29
N VAL A 160 35.18 -35.36 18.06
CA VAL A 160 33.79 -35.41 18.52
C VAL A 160 33.82 -35.40 20.04
N TYR A 161 33.09 -34.46 20.63
CA TYR A 161 32.99 -34.31 22.07
C TYR A 161 31.53 -34.34 22.51
N GLU A 162 31.26 -35.01 23.62
CA GLU A 162 29.92 -35.12 24.19
C GLU A 162 29.81 -34.25 25.44
N LEU A 163 28.76 -33.45 25.48
CA LEU A 163 28.42 -32.56 26.58
C LEU A 163 27.12 -33.02 27.22
N SER A 164 27.12 -33.22 28.54
CA SER A 164 25.88 -33.41 29.29
C SER A 164 25.41 -32.08 29.87
N LEU A 165 24.12 -31.80 29.73
CA LEU A 165 23.46 -30.63 30.29
C LEU A 165 22.11 -31.03 30.88
N ARG A 166 21.58 -30.16 31.75
CA ARG A 166 20.30 -30.38 32.41
C ARG A 166 19.32 -29.28 32.03
N VAL A 167 18.26 -29.65 31.34
CA VAL A 167 17.17 -28.74 30.97
C VAL A 167 16.16 -28.70 32.11
N LEU A 168 15.88 -27.50 32.62
CA LEU A 168 14.81 -27.27 33.58
C LEU A 168 13.67 -26.50 32.93
N PRO A 169 12.44 -26.67 33.44
CA PRO A 169 11.31 -25.90 32.95
C PRO A 169 11.53 -24.40 33.11
N PRO A 170 10.91 -23.56 32.27
CA PRO A 170 11.02 -22.11 32.38
C PRO A 170 10.54 -21.62 33.76
N LEU A 171 11.16 -20.54 34.27
CA LEU A 171 10.72 -19.89 35.51
C LEU A 171 9.37 -19.23 35.25
N ARG A 172 8.29 -19.90 35.66
CA ARG A 172 6.93 -19.37 35.54
C ARG A 172 6.71 -18.24 36.53
N THR A 173 6.06 -17.18 36.05
CA THR A 173 5.61 -16.09 36.91
C THR A 173 4.57 -16.58 37.93
N GLU A 174 4.38 -15.87 39.05
CA GLU A 174 3.35 -16.23 40.03
C GLU A 174 1.94 -16.29 39.40
N GLU A 175 1.70 -15.48 38.37
CA GLU A 175 0.45 -15.46 37.61
C GLU A 175 0.26 -16.75 36.80
N GLU A 176 1.27 -17.18 36.04
CA GLU A 176 1.23 -18.43 35.25
C GLU A 176 1.10 -19.67 36.14
N GLN A 177 1.78 -19.70 37.29
CA GLN A 177 1.64 -20.79 38.27
C GLN A 177 0.22 -20.86 38.85
N THR A 178 -0.39 -19.70 39.11
CA THR A 178 -1.78 -19.60 39.59
C THR A 178 -2.75 -20.10 38.51
N ILE A 179 -2.52 -19.77 37.24
CA ILE A 179 -3.34 -20.22 36.12
C ILE A 179 -3.23 -21.74 35.93
N ASP A 180 -2.02 -22.29 35.94
CA ASP A 180 -1.85 -23.74 35.74
C ASP A 180 -2.40 -24.57 36.89
N SER A 181 -2.22 -24.12 38.13
CA SER A 181 -2.83 -24.79 39.29
C SER A 181 -4.36 -24.75 39.24
N PHE A 182 -4.93 -23.65 38.75
CA PHE A 182 -6.36 -23.53 38.47
C PHE A 182 -6.83 -24.48 37.35
N LEU A 183 -6.07 -24.56 36.25
CA LEU A 183 -6.37 -25.48 35.14
C LEU A 183 -6.26 -26.95 35.55
N GLU A 184 -5.29 -27.32 36.38
CA GLU A 184 -5.17 -28.66 36.95
C GLU A 184 -6.37 -29.02 37.85
N GLU A 185 -6.89 -28.06 38.62
CA GLU A 185 -8.12 -28.26 39.39
C GLU A 185 -9.33 -28.52 38.49
N ILE A 186 -9.45 -27.77 37.38
CA ILE A 186 -10.48 -28.01 36.36
C ILE A 186 -10.30 -29.39 35.71
N ARG A 187 -9.08 -29.79 35.35
CA ARG A 187 -8.80 -31.12 34.76
C ARG A 187 -9.20 -32.25 35.72
N ARG A 188 -8.93 -32.10 37.02
CA ARG A 188 -9.36 -33.07 38.04
C ARG A 188 -10.88 -33.09 38.19
N ALA A 189 -11.52 -31.92 38.17
CA ALA A 189 -12.98 -31.81 38.21
C ALA A 189 -13.63 -32.47 36.99
N ASP A 190 -13.09 -32.24 35.79
CA ASP A 190 -13.52 -32.86 34.52
C ASP A 190 -13.33 -34.39 34.55
N ALA A 191 -12.16 -34.88 34.97
CA ALA A 191 -11.91 -36.33 35.09
C ALA A 191 -12.86 -37.02 36.09
N ALA A 192 -13.27 -36.31 37.15
CA ALA A 192 -14.23 -36.80 38.14
C ALA A 192 -15.69 -36.69 37.66
N GLN A 193 -16.01 -35.70 36.81
CA GLN A 193 -17.35 -35.39 36.31
C GLN A 193 -17.49 -35.87 34.86
N LYS A 194 -17.93 -37.12 34.66
CA LYS A 194 -18.20 -37.66 33.30
C LYS A 194 -19.55 -37.21 32.71
N GLY A 195 -20.04 -36.03 33.09
CA GLY A 195 -21.30 -35.46 32.63
C GLY A 195 -21.19 -34.70 31.31
N GLU A 196 -22.30 -34.15 30.82
CA GLU A 196 -22.30 -33.25 29.65
C GLU A 196 -21.72 -31.86 29.96
N GLU A 197 -21.64 -31.50 31.26
CA GLU A 197 -21.17 -30.21 31.74
C GLU A 197 -20.19 -30.39 32.90
N VAL A 198 -19.17 -29.52 32.98
CA VAL A 198 -18.20 -29.46 34.08
C VAL A 198 -18.49 -28.23 34.92
N SER A 199 -18.65 -28.43 36.23
CA SER A 199 -18.84 -27.33 37.17
C SER A 199 -17.54 -26.57 37.42
N LEU A 200 -17.57 -25.25 37.23
CA LEU A 200 -16.43 -24.36 37.49
C LEU A 200 -16.37 -23.99 38.98
N PRO A 201 -15.18 -23.89 39.59
CA PRO A 201 -15.06 -23.59 41.01
C PRO A 201 -15.44 -22.14 41.32
N GLU A 202 -16.20 -21.92 42.40
CA GLU A 202 -16.64 -20.56 42.82
C GLU A 202 -15.52 -19.75 43.47
N SER A 203 -14.45 -20.41 43.95
CA SER A 203 -13.30 -19.75 44.57
C SER A 203 -12.00 -20.51 44.32
N PHE A 204 -10.91 -19.77 44.11
CA PHE A 204 -9.56 -20.31 43.96
C PHE A 204 -8.56 -19.44 44.74
N GLY A 205 -7.68 -20.06 45.54
CA GLY A 205 -6.66 -19.33 46.31
C GLY A 205 -7.22 -18.26 47.26
N GLY A 206 -8.44 -18.44 47.80
CA GLY A 206 -9.10 -17.48 48.69
C GLY A 206 -9.79 -16.29 47.98
N LYS A 207 -9.80 -16.27 46.64
CA LYS A 207 -10.53 -15.27 45.82
C LYS A 207 -11.81 -15.90 45.26
N THR A 208 -12.91 -15.15 45.25
CA THR A 208 -14.15 -15.55 44.57
C THR A 208 -14.03 -15.27 43.07
N LEU A 209 -14.36 -16.26 42.24
CA LEU A 209 -14.25 -16.17 40.79
C LEU A 209 -15.61 -15.83 40.16
N THR A 210 -15.57 -15.14 39.02
CA THR A 210 -16.76 -14.85 38.22
C THR A 210 -16.41 -15.09 36.76
N TYR A 211 -17.21 -15.92 36.10
CA TYR A 211 -16.97 -16.33 34.72
C TYR A 211 -17.84 -15.50 33.78
N ARG A 212 -17.24 -15.04 32.68
CA ARG A 212 -17.93 -14.33 31.60
C ARG A 212 -17.33 -14.78 30.28
N GLU A 213 -18.18 -15.03 29.28
CA GLU A 213 -17.72 -15.23 27.91
C GLU A 213 -17.03 -13.95 27.39
N PRO A 214 -15.96 -14.05 26.59
CA PRO A 214 -15.37 -12.88 25.95
C PRO A 214 -16.43 -12.13 25.15
N ASP A 215 -16.46 -10.79 25.25
CA ASP A 215 -17.43 -9.97 24.53
C ASP A 215 -17.40 -10.33 23.03
N GLY A 216 -18.58 -10.64 22.47
CA GLY A 216 -18.72 -11.08 21.09
C GLY A 216 -18.29 -10.02 20.06
N GLU A 217 -18.28 -10.45 18.79
CA GLU A 217 -17.94 -9.69 17.56
C GLU A 217 -18.00 -8.16 17.72
N PRO A 218 -16.91 -7.44 17.42
CA PRO A 218 -16.73 -6.09 17.91
C PRO A 218 -17.70 -5.16 17.15
N LEU A 219 -18.75 -4.72 17.86
CA LEU A 219 -19.88 -3.91 17.36
C LEU A 219 -19.49 -2.48 16.92
N TRP A 220 -18.21 -2.12 16.90
CA TRP A 220 -17.71 -0.79 16.52
C TRP A 220 -17.99 -0.42 15.05
N ALA A 221 -18.31 -1.40 14.20
CA ALA A 221 -18.65 -1.14 12.80
C ALA A 221 -20.05 -0.52 12.60
N PHE A 222 -20.99 -0.70 13.54
CA PHE A 222 -22.35 -0.16 13.46
C PHE A 222 -22.43 1.38 13.31
N PRO A 223 -21.69 2.20 14.07
CA PRO A 223 -21.72 3.66 13.89
C PRO A 223 -21.18 4.10 12.52
N PHE A 224 -20.22 3.39 11.92
CA PHE A 224 -19.71 3.68 10.57
C PHE A 224 -20.80 3.50 9.50
N PHE A 225 -21.56 2.39 9.57
CA PHE A 225 -22.69 2.16 8.67
C PHE A 225 -23.80 3.21 8.84
N GLY A 226 -24.02 3.70 10.06
CA GLY A 226 -24.96 4.79 10.35
C GLY A 226 -24.56 6.11 9.67
N ILE A 227 -23.28 6.50 9.76
CA ILE A 227 -22.76 7.72 9.11
C ILE A 227 -22.83 7.61 7.59
N LEU A 228 -22.47 6.46 7.02
CA LEU A 228 -22.54 6.21 5.58
C LEU A 228 -23.99 6.29 5.07
N ALA A 229 -24.95 5.70 5.79
CA ALA A 229 -26.36 5.77 5.43
C ALA A 229 -26.90 7.22 5.48
N ALA A 230 -26.52 8.00 6.50
CA ALA A 230 -26.92 9.40 6.60
C ALA A 230 -26.39 10.25 5.42
N LEU A 231 -25.13 10.04 5.03
CA LEU A 231 -24.51 10.72 3.88
C LEU A 231 -25.25 10.38 2.57
N LEU A 232 -25.58 9.10 2.36
CA LEU A 232 -26.30 8.65 1.17
C LEU A 232 -27.72 9.25 1.09
N CYS A 233 -28.48 9.25 2.18
CA CYS A 233 -29.82 9.83 2.23
C CYS A 233 -29.83 11.33 1.88
N GLU A 234 -28.87 12.11 2.38
CA GLU A 234 -28.81 13.55 2.08
C GLU A 234 -28.47 13.82 0.59
N THR A 235 -27.67 12.92 -0.01
CA THR A 235 -27.34 13.03 -1.44
C THR A 235 -28.53 12.70 -2.35
N GLU A 236 -29.37 11.73 -2.00
CA GLU A 236 -30.52 11.36 -2.82
C GLU A 236 -31.52 12.49 -2.97
N GLU A 237 -31.90 13.19 -1.89
CA GLU A 237 -32.86 14.31 -1.98
C GLU A 237 -32.33 15.47 -2.83
N LYS A 238 -31.05 15.82 -2.62
CA LYS A 238 -30.36 16.88 -3.38
C LYS A 238 -30.24 16.49 -4.85
N GLU A 239 -29.86 15.25 -5.14
CA GLU A 239 -29.81 14.73 -6.51
C GLU A 239 -31.19 14.67 -7.16
N GLN A 240 -32.24 14.24 -6.46
CA GLN A 240 -33.59 14.18 -7.02
C GLN A 240 -34.10 15.57 -7.39
N LYS A 241 -33.95 16.56 -6.51
CA LYS A 241 -34.31 17.96 -6.79
C LYS A 241 -33.51 18.51 -7.97
N LYS A 242 -32.20 18.23 -8.02
CA LYS A 242 -31.33 18.63 -9.13
C LYS A 242 -31.75 17.96 -10.44
N ARG A 243 -32.00 16.65 -10.44
CA ARG A 243 -32.46 15.88 -11.60
C ARG A 243 -33.82 16.36 -12.10
N ALA A 244 -34.75 16.70 -11.21
CA ALA A 244 -36.05 17.26 -11.57
C ALA A 244 -35.91 18.63 -12.25
N ARG A 245 -35.05 19.51 -11.70
CA ARG A 245 -34.75 20.82 -12.30
C ARG A 245 -34.06 20.67 -13.67
N GLU A 246 -33.04 19.82 -13.77
CA GLU A 246 -32.35 19.53 -15.03
C GLU A 246 -33.31 18.96 -16.09
N ARG A 247 -34.26 18.08 -15.69
CA ARG A 247 -35.29 17.55 -16.60
C ARG A 247 -36.19 18.66 -17.13
N ARG A 248 -36.68 19.55 -16.26
CA ARG A 248 -37.49 20.72 -16.66
C ARG A 248 -36.72 21.62 -17.62
N GLU A 249 -35.48 21.96 -17.29
CA GLU A 249 -34.63 22.82 -18.14
C GLU A 249 -34.36 22.17 -19.51
N LYS A 250 -34.03 20.86 -19.54
CA LYS A 250 -33.84 20.10 -20.79
C LYS A 250 -35.11 20.06 -21.65
N GLU A 251 -36.28 19.88 -21.04
CA GLU A 251 -37.56 19.88 -21.77
C GLU A 251 -37.88 21.25 -22.38
N LEU A 252 -37.72 22.33 -21.59
CA LEU A 252 -37.88 23.71 -22.07
C LEU A 252 -36.94 24.01 -23.25
N LEU A 253 -35.65 23.68 -23.16
CA LEU A 253 -34.70 23.89 -24.28
C LEU A 253 -35.10 23.10 -25.54
N ARG A 254 -35.67 21.90 -25.38
CA ARG A 254 -36.14 21.08 -26.52
C ARG A 254 -37.38 21.69 -27.19
N ASP A 255 -38.28 22.29 -26.42
CA ASP A 255 -39.52 22.87 -26.91
C ASP A 255 -39.34 24.30 -27.46
N TYR A 256 -38.28 25.00 -27.05
CA TYR A 256 -38.01 26.38 -27.46
C TYR A 256 -38.02 26.59 -29.00
N PRO A 257 -37.30 25.79 -29.83
CA PRO A 257 -37.36 25.94 -31.28
C PRO A 257 -38.78 25.77 -31.85
N GLU A 258 -39.59 24.89 -31.26
CA GLU A 258 -40.98 24.65 -31.68
C GLU A 258 -41.86 25.87 -31.36
N VAL A 259 -41.72 26.45 -30.16
CA VAL A 259 -42.44 27.65 -29.74
C VAL A 259 -42.11 28.83 -30.65
N VAL A 260 -40.83 29.09 -30.89
CA VAL A 260 -40.39 30.20 -31.75
C VAL A 260 -40.88 29.99 -33.18
N SER A 261 -40.79 28.78 -33.72
CA SER A 261 -41.27 28.45 -35.06
C SER A 261 -42.77 28.70 -35.23
N LYS A 262 -43.61 28.22 -34.30
CA LYS A 262 -45.06 28.46 -34.36
C LYS A 262 -45.40 29.95 -34.26
N LEU A 263 -44.76 30.69 -33.37
CA LEU A 263 -44.96 32.14 -33.25
C LEU A 263 -44.53 32.86 -34.54
N ALA A 264 -43.37 32.51 -35.10
CA ALA A 264 -42.87 33.09 -36.34
C ALA A 264 -43.82 32.83 -37.53
N VAL A 265 -44.40 31.62 -37.63
CA VAL A 265 -45.40 31.27 -38.66
C VAL A 265 -46.65 32.13 -38.53
N PHE A 266 -47.24 32.25 -37.34
CA PHE A 266 -48.46 33.03 -37.14
C PHE A 266 -48.23 34.54 -37.31
N LEU A 267 -47.11 35.06 -36.81
CA LEU A 267 -46.71 36.45 -37.05
C LEU A 267 -46.47 36.70 -38.55
N GLY A 268 -45.86 35.74 -39.25
CA GLY A 268 -45.65 35.79 -40.71
C GLY A 268 -46.94 35.76 -41.52
N ALA A 269 -48.01 35.15 -40.98
CA ALA A 269 -49.36 35.14 -41.55
C ALA A 269 -50.15 36.45 -41.26
N GLY A 270 -49.55 37.42 -40.57
CA GLY A 270 -50.14 38.72 -40.31
C GLY A 270 -50.93 38.83 -39.00
N LEU A 271 -50.87 37.81 -38.11
CA LEU A 271 -51.44 37.93 -36.76
C LEU A 271 -50.63 38.89 -35.90
N THR A 272 -51.28 39.53 -34.92
CA THR A 272 -50.61 40.29 -33.86
C THR A 272 -49.89 39.35 -32.89
N VAL A 273 -48.95 39.87 -32.10
CA VAL A 273 -48.23 39.07 -31.08
C VAL A 273 -49.19 38.32 -30.15
N ARG A 274 -50.23 39.00 -29.67
CA ARG A 274 -51.28 38.38 -28.85
C ARG A 274 -52.07 37.32 -29.61
N GLY A 275 -52.47 37.60 -30.85
CA GLY A 275 -53.24 36.64 -31.66
C GLY A 275 -52.43 35.38 -31.99
N ALA A 276 -51.14 35.54 -32.30
CA ALA A 276 -50.21 34.44 -32.49
C ALA A 276 -50.05 33.62 -31.21
N TRP A 277 -49.86 34.28 -30.06
CA TRP A 277 -49.75 33.64 -28.75
C TRP A 277 -51.00 32.81 -28.40
N GLU A 278 -52.17 33.41 -28.54
CA GLU A 278 -53.46 32.76 -28.27
C GLU A 278 -53.67 31.54 -29.18
N ARG A 279 -53.28 31.63 -30.46
CA ARG A 279 -53.38 30.51 -31.39
C ARG A 279 -52.45 29.36 -31.03
N VAL A 280 -51.23 29.64 -30.55
CA VAL A 280 -50.29 28.62 -30.07
C VAL A 280 -50.84 27.90 -28.83
N VAL A 281 -51.35 28.64 -27.84
CA VAL A 281 -51.94 28.06 -26.62
C VAL A 281 -53.16 27.22 -26.94
N LYS A 282 -54.10 27.71 -27.78
CA LYS A 282 -55.27 26.94 -28.20
C LYS A 282 -54.91 25.65 -28.93
N SER A 283 -53.89 25.68 -29.80
CA SER A 283 -53.38 24.49 -30.48
C SER A 283 -52.78 23.47 -29.49
N TYR A 284 -52.13 23.94 -28.43
CA TYR A 284 -51.59 23.10 -27.36
C TYR A 284 -52.71 22.45 -26.54
N GLU A 285 -53.71 23.22 -26.11
CA GLU A 285 -54.85 22.70 -25.34
C GLU A 285 -55.68 21.68 -26.11
N GLN A 286 -55.86 21.88 -27.42
CA GLN A 286 -56.50 20.90 -28.28
C GLN A 286 -55.69 19.60 -28.33
N GLY A 287 -54.36 19.70 -28.54
CA GLY A 287 -53.48 18.53 -28.52
C GLY A 287 -53.49 17.77 -27.19
N LEU A 288 -53.68 18.47 -26.07
CA LEU A 288 -53.82 17.85 -24.75
C LEU A 288 -55.13 17.05 -24.62
N ARG A 289 -56.24 17.56 -25.16
CA ARG A 289 -57.54 16.85 -25.21
C ARG A 289 -57.51 15.61 -26.09
N GLU A 290 -56.65 15.60 -27.10
CA GLU A 290 -56.43 14.48 -28.02
C GLU A 290 -55.41 13.45 -27.48
N GLY A 291 -54.99 13.56 -26.21
CA GLY A 291 -54.08 12.61 -25.55
C GLY A 291 -52.60 13.01 -25.58
N GLY A 292 -52.29 14.26 -25.93
CA GLY A 292 -50.95 14.81 -25.87
C GLY A 292 -50.40 14.93 -24.44
N LYS A 293 -49.07 14.96 -24.31
CA LYS A 293 -48.39 15.16 -23.02
C LYS A 293 -48.33 16.65 -22.65
N SER A 294 -48.52 16.96 -21.37
CA SER A 294 -48.29 18.31 -20.84
C SER A 294 -46.81 18.68 -20.95
N ARG A 295 -46.53 19.92 -21.34
CA ARG A 295 -45.17 20.42 -21.60
C ARG A 295 -44.97 21.77 -20.92
N TYR A 296 -43.88 21.90 -20.16
CA TYR A 296 -43.63 23.08 -19.32
C TYR A 296 -43.69 24.40 -20.07
N ALA A 297 -43.08 24.51 -21.26
CA ALA A 297 -43.05 25.76 -22.02
C ALA A 297 -44.46 26.27 -22.35
N TYR A 298 -45.36 25.36 -22.74
CA TYR A 298 -46.71 25.70 -23.15
C TYR A 298 -47.65 25.98 -21.95
N GLU A 299 -47.43 25.33 -20.81
CA GLU A 299 -48.13 25.65 -19.55
C GLU A 299 -47.80 27.07 -19.06
N GLU A 300 -46.53 27.48 -19.18
CA GLU A 300 -46.10 28.85 -18.86
C GLU A 300 -46.71 29.86 -19.86
N MET A 301 -46.80 29.50 -21.16
CA MET A 301 -47.47 30.34 -22.16
C MET A 301 -48.97 30.49 -21.89
N LYS A 302 -49.63 29.40 -21.47
CA LYS A 302 -51.05 29.40 -21.07
C LYS A 302 -51.26 30.30 -19.85
N THR A 303 -50.43 30.14 -18.82
CA THR A 303 -50.48 30.98 -17.61
C THR A 303 -50.33 32.46 -17.95
N ALA A 304 -49.39 32.80 -18.85
CA ALA A 304 -49.23 34.16 -19.34
C ALA A 304 -50.47 34.69 -20.09
N LEU A 305 -51.12 33.84 -20.90
CA LEU A 305 -52.36 34.21 -21.59
C LEU A 305 -53.50 34.48 -20.59
N GLU A 306 -53.66 33.63 -19.59
CA GLU A 306 -54.65 33.82 -18.51
C GLU A 306 -54.39 35.11 -17.71
N GLN A 307 -53.12 35.47 -17.49
CA GLN A 307 -52.75 36.74 -16.88
C GLN A 307 -53.18 37.94 -17.73
N MET A 308 -53.00 37.86 -19.06
CA MET A 308 -53.44 38.92 -19.99
C MET A 308 -54.96 39.07 -20.00
N GLU A 309 -55.71 37.96 -19.89
CA GLU A 309 -57.17 37.97 -19.76
C GLU A 309 -57.62 38.61 -18.45
N LYS A 310 -56.85 38.42 -17.36
CA LYS A 310 -57.03 39.08 -16.05
C LYS A 310 -56.58 40.55 -16.02
N LYS A 311 -56.48 41.20 -17.18
CA LYS A 311 -56.11 42.62 -17.37
C LYS A 311 -54.68 42.99 -16.92
N ILE A 312 -53.77 42.01 -16.77
CA ILE A 312 -52.35 42.32 -16.61
C ILE A 312 -51.81 42.83 -17.96
N PRO A 313 -51.02 43.92 -17.99
CA PRO A 313 -50.46 44.43 -19.24
C PRO A 313 -49.65 43.36 -19.99
N GLU A 314 -49.88 43.21 -21.30
CA GLU A 314 -49.27 42.17 -22.14
C GLU A 314 -47.74 42.13 -22.03
N GLY A 315 -47.08 43.30 -22.01
CA GLY A 315 -45.63 43.38 -21.83
C GLY A 315 -45.15 42.76 -20.51
N LYS A 316 -45.89 42.96 -19.41
CA LYS A 316 -45.58 42.37 -18.11
C LYS A 316 -45.81 40.86 -18.11
N ALA A 317 -46.87 40.39 -18.77
CA ALA A 317 -47.14 38.96 -18.91
C ALA A 317 -46.07 38.23 -19.74
N TYR A 318 -45.55 38.85 -20.81
CA TYR A 318 -44.43 38.27 -21.57
C TYR A 318 -43.14 38.21 -20.74
N GLN A 319 -42.83 39.25 -19.96
CA GLN A 319 -41.67 39.23 -19.05
C GLN A 319 -41.80 38.16 -17.97
N GLU A 320 -42.99 38.00 -17.38
CA GLU A 320 -43.24 36.97 -16.36
C GLU A 320 -43.09 35.57 -16.94
N PHE A 321 -43.57 35.32 -18.17
CA PHE A 321 -43.31 34.09 -18.91
C PHE A 321 -41.81 33.80 -19.09
N GLY A 322 -41.03 34.81 -19.49
CA GLY A 322 -39.58 34.65 -19.65
C GLY A 322 -38.91 34.27 -18.32
N ARG A 323 -39.35 34.90 -17.22
CA ARG A 323 -38.87 34.63 -15.87
C ARG A 323 -39.29 33.26 -15.33
N SER A 324 -40.53 32.85 -15.55
CA SER A 324 -41.06 31.58 -15.07
C SER A 324 -40.41 30.39 -15.77
N CYS A 325 -40.15 30.50 -17.08
CA CYS A 325 -39.31 29.54 -17.82
C CYS A 325 -37.87 29.49 -17.28
N GLY A 326 -37.32 30.63 -16.84
CA GLY A 326 -36.04 30.68 -16.11
C GLY A 326 -34.79 30.39 -16.94
N LEU A 327 -34.91 30.43 -18.27
CA LEU A 327 -33.82 30.13 -19.22
C LEU A 327 -33.57 31.33 -20.14
N GLN A 328 -32.30 31.57 -20.50
CA GLN A 328 -31.87 32.70 -21.34
C GLN A 328 -32.61 32.81 -22.69
N PRO A 329 -32.84 31.73 -23.46
CA PRO A 329 -33.57 31.82 -24.73
C PRO A 329 -35.00 32.35 -24.57
N TYR A 330 -35.68 31.96 -23.48
CA TYR A 330 -37.05 32.39 -23.17
C TYR A 330 -37.11 33.85 -22.67
N LEU A 331 -36.13 34.29 -21.88
CA LEU A 331 -35.99 35.69 -21.47
C LEU A 331 -35.77 36.61 -22.67
N LYS A 332 -34.92 36.18 -23.62
CA LYS A 332 -34.67 36.91 -24.86
C LYS A 332 -35.93 36.97 -25.74
N LEU A 333 -36.64 35.84 -25.88
CA LEU A 333 -37.92 35.79 -26.59
C LEU A 333 -38.95 36.76 -25.99
N ALA A 334 -39.10 36.77 -24.66
CA ALA A 334 -39.98 37.71 -23.96
C ALA A 334 -39.64 39.17 -24.28
N GLY A 335 -38.36 39.54 -24.26
CA GLY A 335 -37.89 40.87 -24.63
C GLY A 335 -38.20 41.24 -26.09
N LEU A 336 -37.99 40.30 -27.01
CA LEU A 336 -38.30 40.48 -28.44
C LEU A 336 -39.81 40.69 -28.69
N LEU A 337 -40.66 39.96 -27.98
CA LEU A 337 -42.12 40.10 -28.08
C LEU A 337 -42.60 41.44 -27.50
N GLU A 338 -42.00 41.88 -26.39
CA GLU A 338 -42.30 43.18 -25.81
C GLU A 338 -41.87 44.33 -26.74
N GLN A 339 -40.67 44.25 -27.32
CA GLN A 339 -40.16 45.24 -28.27
C GLN A 339 -41.03 45.31 -29.53
N ASN A 340 -41.43 44.16 -30.07
CA ASN A 340 -42.31 44.11 -31.24
C ASN A 340 -43.65 44.80 -31.01
N ARG A 341 -44.23 44.64 -29.81
CA ARG A 341 -45.47 45.32 -29.42
C ARG A 341 -45.32 46.85 -29.42
N ARG A 342 -44.12 47.37 -29.12
CA ARG A 342 -43.85 48.82 -29.05
C ARG A 342 -43.45 49.43 -30.41
N GLU A 343 -42.68 48.70 -31.22
CA GLU A 343 -41.98 49.25 -32.40
C GLU A 343 -42.47 48.69 -33.76
N GLY A 344 -43.27 47.62 -33.78
CA GLY A 344 -43.86 47.04 -34.99
C GLY A 344 -43.02 45.92 -35.66
N THR A 345 -43.63 45.21 -36.62
CA THR A 345 -43.20 43.89 -37.15
C THR A 345 -42.02 43.86 -38.13
N LYS A 346 -41.50 45.01 -38.58
CA LYS A 346 -40.53 45.03 -39.69
C LYS A 346 -39.17 44.39 -39.39
N ASN A 347 -38.69 44.37 -38.13
CA ASN A 347 -37.39 43.78 -37.76
C ASN A 347 -37.49 42.42 -37.03
N LEU A 348 -38.66 42.00 -36.55
CA LEU A 348 -38.79 40.78 -35.72
C LEU A 348 -38.58 39.49 -36.52
N ARG A 349 -38.99 39.46 -37.79
CA ARG A 349 -38.91 38.26 -38.64
C ARG A 349 -37.46 37.82 -38.89
N GLY A 350 -36.56 38.78 -39.11
CA GLY A 350 -35.12 38.51 -39.26
C GLY A 350 -34.48 38.04 -37.95
N MET A 351 -34.84 38.67 -36.82
CA MET A 351 -34.33 38.28 -35.50
C MET A 351 -34.81 36.89 -35.06
N MET A 352 -36.09 36.56 -35.28
CA MET A 352 -36.62 35.21 -34.99
C MET A 352 -36.00 34.14 -35.90
N GLY A 353 -35.70 34.45 -37.16
CA GLY A 353 -35.03 33.53 -38.08
C GLY A 353 -33.62 33.14 -37.63
N LEU A 354 -32.84 34.13 -37.19
CA LEU A 354 -31.49 33.91 -36.63
C LEU A 354 -31.54 33.12 -35.31
N GLU A 355 -32.48 33.45 -34.44
CA GLU A 355 -32.65 32.74 -33.16
C GLU A 355 -33.09 31.28 -33.36
N MET A 356 -33.98 31.01 -34.32
CA MET A 356 -34.41 29.65 -34.66
C MET A 356 -33.24 28.79 -35.14
N ALA A 357 -32.35 29.33 -35.98
CA ALA A 357 -31.18 28.60 -36.46
C ALA A 357 -30.24 28.22 -35.31
N SER A 358 -29.94 29.17 -34.43
CA SER A 358 -29.13 28.94 -33.22
C SER A 358 -29.77 27.89 -32.29
N ALA A 359 -31.07 27.99 -32.04
CA ALA A 359 -31.80 27.06 -31.18
C ALA A 359 -31.86 25.63 -31.75
N PHE A 360 -31.92 25.49 -33.08
CA PHE A 360 -31.92 24.19 -33.73
C PHE A 360 -30.54 23.51 -33.66
N GLU A 361 -29.48 24.29 -33.78
CA GLU A 361 -28.10 23.82 -33.63
C GLU A 361 -27.80 23.40 -32.19
N GLU A 362 -28.29 24.17 -31.21
CA GLU A 362 -28.19 23.84 -29.80
C GLU A 362 -28.94 22.55 -29.44
N ARG A 363 -30.12 22.32 -30.03
CA ARG A 363 -30.85 21.03 -29.92
C ARG A 363 -30.04 19.84 -30.41
N LYS A 364 -29.30 19.99 -31.52
CA LYS A 364 -28.43 18.93 -32.06
C LYS A 364 -27.28 18.59 -31.11
N ASN A 365 -26.69 19.62 -30.51
CA ASN A 365 -25.60 19.46 -29.53
C ASN A 365 -26.08 18.84 -28.21
N LEU A 366 -27.28 19.19 -27.74
CA LEU A 366 -27.89 18.59 -26.55
C LEU A 366 -28.18 17.10 -26.74
N ALA A 367 -28.65 16.69 -27.93
CA ALA A 367 -28.87 15.28 -28.24
C ALA A 367 -27.56 14.47 -28.20
N ARG A 368 -26.44 15.07 -28.63
CA ARG A 368 -25.12 14.43 -28.60
C ARG A 368 -24.58 14.28 -27.17
N LYS A 369 -24.65 15.34 -26.36
CA LYS A 369 -24.24 15.30 -24.94
C LYS A 369 -25.02 14.27 -24.11
N GLN A 370 -26.31 14.09 -24.40
CA GLN A 370 -27.11 13.07 -23.73
C GLN A 370 -26.65 11.63 -24.03
N GLY A 371 -26.02 11.40 -25.19
CA GLY A 371 -25.36 10.12 -25.50
C GLY A 371 -24.09 9.90 -24.67
N GLU A 372 -23.36 10.97 -24.33
CA GLU A 372 -22.13 10.91 -23.54
C GLU A 372 -22.42 10.77 -22.03
N GLU A 373 -23.44 11.46 -21.50
CA GLU A 373 -23.83 11.43 -20.08
C GLU A 373 -24.36 10.05 -19.60
N ALA A 374 -24.79 9.18 -20.51
CA ALA A 374 -25.27 7.83 -20.17
C ALA A 374 -24.13 6.90 -19.71
N GLY A 375 -22.91 7.09 -20.23
CA GLY A 375 -21.76 6.26 -19.88
C GLY A 375 -21.17 6.57 -18.51
N THR A 376 -21.12 7.84 -18.12
CA THR A 376 -20.51 8.29 -16.85
C THR A 376 -21.38 8.01 -15.63
N ARG A 377 -22.71 7.95 -15.76
CA ARG A 377 -23.60 7.59 -14.64
C ARG A 377 -23.43 6.15 -14.15
N LEU A 378 -22.91 5.25 -14.98
CA LEU A 378 -22.64 3.86 -14.61
C LEU A 378 -21.34 3.69 -13.80
N LEU A 379 -20.48 4.71 -13.74
CA LEU A 379 -19.21 4.64 -13.00
C LEU A 379 -19.37 4.88 -11.49
N ILE A 380 -20.36 5.67 -11.08
CA ILE A 380 -20.57 6.01 -9.66
C ILE A 380 -20.88 4.74 -8.81
N PRO A 381 -21.78 3.83 -9.23
CA PRO A 381 -22.01 2.57 -8.51
C PRO A 381 -20.76 1.69 -8.41
N LEU A 382 -19.91 1.71 -9.43
CA LEU A 382 -18.68 0.90 -9.47
C LEU A 382 -17.66 1.36 -8.42
N PHE A 383 -17.46 2.67 -8.26
CA PHE A 383 -16.56 3.21 -7.23
C PHE A 383 -17.07 2.94 -5.81
N LEU A 384 -18.39 2.95 -5.60
CA LEU A 384 -19.00 2.67 -4.31
C LEU A 384 -18.80 1.20 -3.90
N MET A 385 -19.00 0.28 -4.85
CA MET A 385 -18.70 -1.15 -4.66
C MET A 385 -17.23 -1.40 -4.33
N LEU A 386 -16.30 -0.70 -5.00
CA LEU A 386 -14.86 -0.81 -4.73
C LEU A 386 -14.51 -0.36 -3.30
N GLY A 387 -15.11 0.73 -2.82
CA GLY A 387 -14.88 1.24 -1.47
C GLY A 387 -15.30 0.26 -0.38
N VAL A 388 -16.44 -0.43 -0.55
CA VAL A 388 -16.91 -1.45 0.40
C VAL A 388 -15.93 -2.62 0.49
N VAL A 389 -15.45 -3.12 -0.64
CA VAL A 389 -14.45 -4.22 -0.69
C VAL A 389 -13.14 -3.80 -0.01
N MET A 390 -12.69 -2.56 -0.24
CA MET A 390 -11.46 -2.05 0.38
C MET A 390 -11.55 -1.99 1.91
N VAL A 391 -12.70 -1.57 2.46
CA VAL A 391 -12.93 -1.57 3.92
C VAL A 391 -12.97 -3.00 4.47
N MET A 392 -13.62 -3.92 3.76
CA MET A 392 -13.69 -5.34 4.16
C MET A 392 -12.31 -5.98 4.28
N VAL A 393 -11.36 -5.61 3.41
CA VAL A 393 -9.99 -6.13 3.45
C VAL A 393 -9.12 -5.40 4.48
N MET A 394 -9.29 -4.09 4.67
CA MET A 394 -8.48 -3.31 5.63
C MET A 394 -8.89 -3.48 7.09
N ALA A 395 -10.19 -3.68 7.39
CA ALA A 395 -10.66 -3.73 8.77
C ALA A 395 -10.01 -4.85 9.60
N PRO A 396 -9.85 -6.09 9.10
CA PRO A 396 -9.13 -7.13 9.82
C PRO A 396 -7.65 -6.79 10.01
N ALA A 397 -7.01 -6.18 9.00
CA ALA A 397 -5.60 -5.83 9.03
C ALA A 397 -5.29 -4.73 10.05
N LEU A 398 -6.20 -3.78 10.28
CA LEU A 398 -6.02 -2.73 11.30
C LEU A 398 -6.32 -3.20 12.71
N LEU A 399 -7.14 -4.25 12.88
CA LEU A 399 -7.43 -4.84 14.18
C LEU A 399 -6.42 -5.92 14.59
N SER A 400 -5.59 -6.40 13.65
CA SER A 400 -4.52 -7.37 13.91
C SER A 400 -3.18 -6.74 14.30
N PHE A 401 -3.12 -5.41 14.50
CA PHE A 401 -1.93 -4.67 14.92
C PHE A 401 -2.06 -4.09 16.32
#